data_AF-A0AAW7QXS6-F1
#
_entry.id   AF-A0AAW7QXS6-F1
#
_cell.length_a   1.000
_cell.length_b   1.000
_cell.length_c   1.000
_cell.angle_alpha   90.00
_cell.angle_beta   90.00
_cell.angle_gamma   90.00
#
_symmetry.space_group_name_H-M   'P 1'
#
loop_
_entity.id
_entity.type
_entity.pdbx_description
1 polymer ?
#
loop_
_entity_poly.entity_id
_entity_poly.type
_entity_poly.pdbx_seq_one_letter_code
_entity_poly.pdbx_strand_id
1 'polypeptide(L)'
;MMRFMQWLHRWVSLILIVQVLLWLASGLFFAFTGHHGMSGHQYMEHQHPPMLVDTETRVGIETIYERYPSAKSIQLNSVMGIGQYVVTTADSTLYINAADGNLWTTDAALATEIALASYSGPGDVTEVTTVSGSDEVVGWNSAGFRIDMADDLNTRIYVDAASGQVVEHRNTPWTLADWAFKLHFMDYSGERSFNHLLIWSAGLLALWFSLSGLILLGRNLAQGDFNPRRKPTMLEHLQQNNQPVASSCGGGGTCGLCKVTLHGDQLPAPTAAEKAMLSPAELSAGLRLSCQHRVDEKIEIELPNEQVATVALELKSKRQLTPSIVELTFVSQESIDYRAGQFMQFMIPHQEQVLSRHYSVATRPDPHQFVFTVRQMPSPSEGVPPGVGSTYLCNLAVGDEVEAIGPFGDFVLTEASARTQLFIGGGAGVAPLRALLQTEQAASEPRPCVFFYGARHSSELCYREEFEQPSGIEYTPVLSEADAEDNWQGETGFVHETVAKWLAEQDVNALDVYVCGPPPMLKATMQMLADAKVPRDRIRFDDFGI
;
A
#
# COMPACT_ATOMS: atom_id res chain seq x y z
N MET A 1 -12.71 -10.52 -10.13
CA MET A 1 -13.72 -9.71 -9.42
C MET A 1 -13.63 -9.80 -7.89
N MET A 2 -13.60 -11.00 -7.30
CA MET A 2 -13.63 -11.15 -5.82
C MET A 2 -12.37 -10.67 -5.09
N ARG A 3 -11.18 -10.88 -5.68
CA ARG A 3 -9.90 -10.38 -5.14
C ARG A 3 -9.88 -8.85 -5.03
N PHE A 4 -10.39 -8.17 -6.06
CA PHE A 4 -10.52 -6.73 -6.08
C PHE A 4 -11.50 -6.24 -5.00
N MET A 5 -12.63 -6.94 -4.80
CA MET A 5 -13.60 -6.60 -3.75
C MET A 5 -13.01 -6.72 -2.34
N GLN A 6 -12.22 -7.77 -2.05
CA GLN A 6 -11.55 -7.94 -0.76
C GLN A 6 -10.46 -6.89 -0.52
N TRP A 7 -9.66 -6.60 -1.55
CA TRP A 7 -8.67 -5.53 -1.50
C TRP A 7 -9.33 -4.18 -1.22
N LEU A 8 -10.38 -3.83 -1.98
CA LEU A 8 -11.10 -2.57 -1.82
C LEU A 8 -11.78 -2.47 -0.45
N HIS A 9 -12.39 -3.56 0.04
CA HIS A 9 -13.04 -3.60 1.36
C HIS A 9 -12.04 -3.27 2.49
N ARG A 10 -10.82 -3.82 2.43
CA ARG A 10 -9.76 -3.54 3.41
C ARG A 10 -9.33 -2.08 3.40
N TRP A 11 -9.15 -1.48 2.23
CA TRP A 11 -8.71 -0.08 2.13
C TRP A 11 -9.80 0.92 2.50
N VAL A 12 -11.05 0.69 2.05
CA VAL A 12 -12.20 1.50 2.46
C VAL A 12 -12.42 1.40 3.97
N SER A 13 -12.26 0.20 4.56
CA SER A 13 -12.31 0.00 6.01
C SER A 13 -11.33 0.90 6.75
N LEU A 14 -10.09 1.00 6.27
CA LEU A 14 -9.04 1.78 6.93
C LEU A 14 -9.43 3.27 6.99
N ILE A 15 -9.90 3.81 5.87
CA ILE A 15 -10.35 5.21 5.76
C ILE A 15 -11.52 5.46 6.72
N LEU A 16 -12.52 4.58 6.73
CA LEU A 16 -13.69 4.71 7.60
C LEU A 16 -13.31 4.58 9.09
N ILE A 17 -12.38 3.69 9.46
CA ILE A 17 -11.91 3.54 10.84
C ILE A 17 -11.23 4.82 11.32
N VAL A 18 -10.35 5.42 10.52
CA VAL A 18 -9.71 6.69 10.88
C VAL A 18 -10.76 7.77 11.14
N GLN A 19 -11.78 7.88 10.27
CA GLN A 19 -12.86 8.83 10.47
C GLN A 19 -13.68 8.55 11.74
N VAL A 20 -13.98 7.27 12.05
CA VAL A 20 -14.67 6.89 13.29
C VAL A 20 -13.84 7.25 14.53
N LEU A 21 -12.52 7.07 14.49
CA LEU A 21 -11.63 7.46 15.60
C LEU A 21 -11.63 8.98 15.81
N LEU A 22 -11.59 9.77 14.74
CA LEU A 22 -11.71 11.24 14.81
C LEU A 22 -13.07 11.65 15.36
N TRP A 23 -14.14 10.98 14.94
CA TRP A 23 -15.50 11.18 15.45
C TRP A 23 -15.61 10.85 16.95
N LEU A 24 -15.02 9.75 17.40
CA LEU A 24 -14.97 9.37 18.81
C LEU A 24 -14.16 10.36 19.65
N ALA A 25 -12.98 10.77 19.18
CA ALA A 25 -12.13 11.72 19.89
C ALA A 25 -12.81 13.09 20.05
N SER A 26 -13.42 13.61 18.98
CA SER A 26 -14.19 14.85 19.02
C SER A 26 -15.47 14.74 19.86
N GLY A 27 -16.17 13.61 19.81
CA GLY A 27 -17.32 13.33 20.66
C GLY A 27 -16.98 13.28 22.15
N LEU A 28 -15.84 12.66 22.48
CA LEU A 28 -15.31 12.62 23.84
C LEU A 28 -14.93 14.02 24.34
N PHE A 29 -14.33 14.84 23.48
CA PHE A 29 -14.07 16.24 23.78
C PHE A 29 -15.36 16.98 24.14
N PHE A 30 -16.43 16.86 23.35
CA PHE A 30 -17.71 17.49 23.66
C PHE A 30 -18.30 17.04 25.00
N ALA A 31 -18.16 15.75 25.32
CA ALA A 31 -18.64 15.19 26.58
C ALA A 31 -17.91 15.76 27.81
N PHE A 32 -16.61 16.05 27.70
CA PHE A 32 -15.82 16.61 28.79
C PHE A 32 -15.98 18.12 28.95
N THR A 33 -16.02 18.87 27.86
CA THR A 33 -15.97 20.35 27.90
C THR A 33 -17.32 20.98 28.24
N GLY A 34 -18.43 20.34 27.85
CA GLY A 34 -19.78 20.87 28.06
C GLY A 34 -20.08 22.14 27.25
N HIS A 35 -21.37 22.52 27.14
CA HIS A 35 -21.79 23.62 26.26
C HIS A 35 -21.20 24.99 26.65
N HIS A 36 -21.16 25.30 27.95
CA HIS A 36 -20.64 26.59 28.43
C HIS A 36 -19.16 26.80 28.13
N GLY A 37 -18.35 25.75 28.23
CA GLY A 37 -16.90 25.81 27.97
C GLY A 37 -16.54 26.06 26.50
N MET A 38 -17.50 25.95 25.58
CA MET A 38 -17.30 26.04 24.13
C MET A 38 -17.96 27.28 23.49
N SER A 39 -18.55 28.17 24.29
CA SER A 39 -19.32 29.32 23.77
C SER A 39 -18.44 30.40 23.15
N GLY A 40 -17.24 30.63 23.69
CA GLY A 40 -16.34 31.71 23.28
C GLY A 40 -16.69 33.07 23.92
N HIS A 41 -17.80 33.13 24.66
CA HIS A 41 -18.40 34.36 25.20
C HIS A 41 -18.32 34.44 26.73
N GLN A 42 -17.47 33.63 27.37
CA GLN A 42 -17.41 33.53 28.83
C GLN A 42 -17.12 34.87 29.54
N TYR A 43 -16.35 35.76 28.91
CA TYR A 43 -16.04 37.10 29.41
C TYR A 43 -16.64 38.21 28.54
N MET A 44 -17.64 37.88 27.72
CA MET A 44 -18.35 38.87 26.92
C MET A 44 -19.42 39.54 27.77
N GLU A 45 -19.36 40.87 27.83
CA GLU A 45 -20.40 41.69 28.45
C GLU A 45 -21.24 42.38 27.37
N HIS A 46 -22.56 42.19 27.43
CA HIS A 46 -23.47 42.88 26.54
C HIS A 46 -23.62 44.33 26.98
N GLN A 47 -22.97 45.24 26.26
CA GLN A 47 -23.19 46.66 26.43
C GLN A 47 -24.59 47.06 25.98
N HIS A 48 -25.34 47.73 26.86
CA HIS A 48 -26.50 48.51 26.44
C HIS A 48 -26.01 49.87 25.94
N PRO A 49 -26.23 50.23 24.67
CA PRO A 49 -25.79 51.53 24.18
C PRO A 49 -26.41 52.64 25.04
N PRO A 50 -25.63 53.66 25.44
CA PRO A 50 -26.15 54.78 26.23
C PRO A 50 -27.32 55.45 25.48
N MET A 51 -28.24 56.07 26.23
CA MET A 51 -29.33 56.80 25.59
C MET A 51 -28.75 57.89 24.68
N LEU A 52 -29.27 58.00 23.45
CA LEU A 52 -28.82 58.97 22.44
C LEU A 52 -28.84 60.44 22.93
N VAL A 53 -29.55 60.71 24.02
CA VAL A 53 -29.63 62.02 24.69
C VAL A 53 -28.28 62.49 25.23
N ASP A 54 -27.38 61.57 25.60
CA ASP A 54 -26.09 61.87 26.21
C ASP A 54 -24.92 61.88 25.19
N THR A 55 -25.23 61.90 23.89
CA THR A 55 -24.23 61.76 22.82
C THR A 55 -23.76 63.13 22.31
N GLU A 56 -22.44 63.32 22.17
CA GLU A 56 -21.89 64.56 21.59
C GLU A 56 -22.20 64.68 20.08
N THR A 57 -23.27 65.40 19.73
CA THR A 57 -23.60 65.75 18.34
C THR A 57 -23.39 67.24 18.11
N ARG A 58 -22.31 67.61 17.42
CA ARG A 58 -22.03 69.01 17.04
C ARG A 58 -22.45 69.32 15.61
N VAL A 59 -22.50 68.29 14.75
CA VAL A 59 -22.99 68.36 13.37
C VAL A 59 -24.44 67.91 13.34
N GLY A 60 -25.33 68.82 12.94
CA GLY A 60 -26.76 68.53 12.77
C GLY A 60 -27.02 67.55 11.63
N ILE A 61 -28.12 66.80 11.75
CA ILE A 61 -28.52 65.80 10.75
C ILE A 61 -28.79 66.44 9.39
N GLU A 62 -29.21 67.70 9.35
CA GLU A 62 -29.46 68.48 8.14
C GLU A 62 -28.18 68.63 7.30
N THR A 63 -27.04 68.86 7.95
CA THR A 63 -25.73 68.98 7.28
C THR A 63 -25.29 67.66 6.65
N ILE A 64 -25.62 66.53 7.27
CA ILE A 64 -25.34 65.20 6.71
C ILE A 64 -26.28 64.92 5.54
N TYR A 65 -27.56 65.29 5.64
CA TYR A 65 -28.54 65.14 4.56
C TYR A 65 -28.15 65.95 3.32
N GLU A 66 -27.70 67.19 3.49
CA GLU A 66 -27.22 68.04 2.39
C GLU A 66 -25.93 67.49 1.74
N ARG A 67 -25.05 66.89 2.53
CA ARG A 67 -23.79 66.30 2.04
C ARG A 67 -24.00 64.97 1.31
N TYR A 68 -25.03 64.20 1.67
CA TYR A 68 -25.35 62.91 1.07
C TYR A 68 -26.80 62.87 0.57
N PRO A 69 -27.16 63.65 -0.48
CA PRO A 69 -28.53 63.76 -0.98
C PRO A 69 -29.07 62.45 -1.58
N SER A 70 -28.19 61.49 -1.89
CA SER A 70 -28.52 60.15 -2.39
C SER A 70 -28.65 59.08 -1.29
N ALA A 71 -28.58 59.47 -0.02
CA ALA A 71 -28.74 58.54 1.10
C ALA A 71 -30.17 57.96 1.15
N LYS A 72 -30.29 56.63 1.27
CA LYS A 72 -31.54 55.92 1.50
C LYS A 72 -31.97 55.98 2.97
N SER A 73 -31.01 55.93 3.88
CA SER A 73 -31.25 56.09 5.33
C SER A 73 -30.05 56.73 6.01
N ILE A 74 -30.32 57.53 7.04
CA ILE A 74 -29.33 58.10 7.95
C ILE A 74 -29.77 57.73 9.37
N GLN A 75 -28.95 56.97 10.09
CA GLN A 75 -29.19 56.56 11.47
C GLN A 75 -28.12 57.15 12.37
N LEU A 76 -28.47 57.59 13.58
CA LEU A 76 -27.51 58.03 14.57
C LEU A 76 -27.31 56.92 15.61
N ASN A 77 -26.09 56.42 15.69
CA ASN A 77 -25.64 55.46 16.69
C ASN A 77 -24.71 56.16 17.69
N SER A 78 -24.50 55.54 18.85
CA SER A 78 -23.50 55.96 19.83
C SER A 78 -22.44 54.87 19.96
N VAL A 79 -21.17 55.23 19.75
CA VAL A 79 -20.01 54.37 19.96
C VAL A 79 -19.17 55.00 21.06
N MET A 80 -19.12 54.37 22.24
CA MET A 80 -18.45 54.92 23.43
C MET A 80 -18.89 56.35 23.80
N GLY A 81 -20.18 56.69 23.58
CA GLY A 81 -20.73 58.03 23.84
C GLY A 81 -20.50 59.05 22.71
N ILE A 82 -19.75 58.67 21.66
CA ILE A 82 -19.53 59.50 20.48
C ILE A 82 -20.62 59.21 19.44
N GLY A 83 -21.23 60.27 18.91
CA GLY A 83 -22.25 60.12 17.88
C GLY A 83 -21.65 59.69 16.55
N GLN A 84 -22.25 58.67 15.93
CA GLN A 84 -21.86 58.17 14.63
C GLN A 84 -23.09 58.10 13.73
N TYR A 85 -23.07 58.88 12.64
CA TYR A 85 -24.08 58.76 11.60
C TYR A 85 -23.73 57.59 10.67
N VAL A 86 -24.66 56.63 10.54
CA VAL A 86 -24.63 55.54 9.57
C VAL A 86 -25.46 55.97 8.37
N VAL A 87 -24.78 56.26 7.26
CA VAL A 87 -25.39 56.72 6.01
C VAL A 87 -25.39 55.56 5.02
N THR A 88 -26.58 55.02 4.72
CA THR A 88 -26.75 53.93 3.76
C THR A 88 -27.16 54.50 2.40
N THR A 89 -26.36 54.25 1.37
CA THR A 89 -26.64 54.64 -0.02
C THR A 89 -27.10 53.42 -0.84
N ALA A 90 -27.23 53.55 -2.16
CA ALA A 90 -27.50 52.41 -3.02
C ALA A 90 -26.32 51.43 -3.11
N ASP A 91 -25.10 51.93 -2.96
CA ASP A 91 -23.87 51.20 -3.29
C ASP A 91 -23.00 50.88 -2.07
N SER A 92 -23.13 51.63 -0.97
CA SER A 92 -22.33 51.44 0.24
C SER A 92 -22.94 52.02 1.51
N THR A 93 -22.43 51.58 2.66
CA THR A 93 -22.68 52.17 3.98
C THR A 93 -21.46 52.96 4.41
N LEU A 94 -21.65 54.23 4.76
CA LEU A 94 -20.61 55.13 5.25
C LEU A 94 -20.87 55.46 6.72
N TYR A 95 -19.81 55.52 7.50
CA TYR A 95 -19.83 55.90 8.91
C TYR A 95 -19.21 57.28 9.04
N ILE A 96 -19.89 58.19 9.75
CA ILE A 96 -19.49 59.61 9.85
C ILE A 96 -19.53 60.02 11.32
N ASN A 97 -18.47 60.68 11.79
CA ASN A 97 -18.39 61.20 13.14
C ASN A 97 -19.31 62.43 13.30
N ALA A 98 -20.23 62.40 14.27
CA ALA A 98 -21.20 63.47 14.52
C ALA A 98 -20.60 64.69 15.24
N ALA A 99 -19.37 64.60 15.74
CA ALA A 99 -18.67 65.71 16.40
C ALA A 99 -17.98 66.66 15.42
N ASP A 100 -17.47 66.16 14.29
CA ASP A 100 -16.72 66.95 13.30
C ASP A 100 -17.23 66.80 11.85
N GLY A 101 -18.08 65.81 11.57
CA GLY A 101 -18.64 65.53 10.26
C GLY A 101 -17.69 64.80 9.31
N ASN A 102 -16.54 64.31 9.76
CA ASN A 102 -15.59 63.57 8.93
C ASN A 102 -15.96 62.08 8.86
N LEU A 103 -15.35 61.34 7.91
CA LEU A 103 -15.49 59.88 7.87
C LEU A 103 -15.00 59.28 9.18
N TRP A 104 -15.79 58.38 9.74
CA TRP A 104 -15.44 57.65 10.96
C TRP A 104 -14.25 56.74 10.67
N THR A 105 -13.27 56.79 11.55
CA THR A 105 -12.15 55.86 11.56
C THR A 105 -11.96 55.35 12.97
N THR A 106 -12.01 54.05 13.16
CA THR A 106 -11.64 53.44 14.42
C THR A 106 -10.12 53.25 14.41
N ASP A 107 -9.42 53.94 15.32
CA ASP A 107 -7.99 53.71 15.53
C ASP A 107 -7.76 52.63 16.60
N ALA A 108 -6.50 52.24 16.80
CA ALA A 108 -6.16 51.19 17.76
C ALA A 108 -6.54 51.56 19.21
N ALA A 109 -6.51 52.86 19.56
CA ALA A 109 -6.85 53.31 20.90
C ALA A 109 -8.35 53.18 21.17
N LEU A 110 -9.18 53.67 20.24
CA LEU A 110 -10.64 53.55 20.31
C LEU A 110 -11.09 52.09 20.25
N ALA A 111 -10.48 51.28 19.38
CA ALA A 111 -10.75 49.84 19.31
C ALA A 111 -10.45 49.12 20.64
N THR A 112 -9.38 49.51 21.32
CA THR A 112 -9.03 48.99 22.65
C THR A 112 -10.07 49.37 23.70
N GLU A 113 -10.53 50.63 23.68
CA GLU A 113 -11.56 51.11 24.60
C GLU A 113 -12.89 50.37 24.40
N ILE A 114 -13.31 50.20 23.14
CA ILE A 114 -14.50 49.42 22.76
C ILE A 114 -14.37 47.97 23.21
N ALA A 115 -13.20 47.35 23.01
CA ALA A 115 -12.95 45.97 23.42
C ALA A 115 -13.05 45.81 24.94
N LEU A 116 -12.36 46.67 25.71
CA LEU A 116 -12.41 46.68 27.18
C LEU A 116 -13.81 46.91 27.71
N ALA A 117 -14.60 47.78 27.08
CA ALA A 117 -15.98 48.05 27.45
C ALA A 117 -16.87 46.80 27.28
N SER A 118 -16.56 45.92 26.33
CA SER A 118 -17.28 44.66 26.08
C SER A 118 -16.73 43.46 26.86
N TYR A 119 -15.75 43.65 27.73
CA TYR A 119 -15.00 42.59 28.40
C TYR A 119 -15.16 42.63 29.91
N SER A 120 -15.53 41.49 30.50
CA SER A 120 -15.74 41.35 31.95
C SER A 120 -14.75 40.40 32.63
N GLY A 121 -13.66 40.03 31.96
CA GLY A 121 -12.69 39.05 32.46
C GLY A 121 -11.58 39.69 33.32
N PRO A 122 -10.68 38.86 33.90
CA PRO A 122 -9.68 39.31 34.86
C PRO A 122 -8.38 39.85 34.23
N GLY A 123 -8.23 39.78 32.91
CA GLY A 123 -6.98 40.05 32.19
C GLY A 123 -6.88 41.47 31.63
N ASP A 124 -5.63 41.93 31.47
CA ASP A 124 -5.31 43.19 30.77
C ASP A 124 -5.00 42.95 29.29
N VAL A 125 -5.06 44.01 28.47
CA VAL A 125 -4.70 43.95 27.04
C VAL A 125 -3.21 43.65 26.89
N THR A 126 -2.87 42.64 26.09
CA THR A 126 -1.48 42.26 25.79
C THR A 126 -1.03 42.77 24.44
N GLU A 127 -1.87 42.61 23.42
CA GLU A 127 -1.55 42.93 22.03
C GLU A 127 -2.78 43.48 21.31
N VAL A 128 -2.54 44.45 20.43
CA VAL A 128 -3.55 44.99 19.51
C VAL A 128 -3.01 44.85 18.10
N THR A 129 -3.57 43.92 17.33
CA THR A 129 -3.12 43.59 15.97
C THR A 129 -4.15 44.08 14.96
N THR A 130 -3.69 44.69 13.86
CA THR A 130 -4.57 45.00 12.73
C THR A 130 -4.81 43.75 11.89
N VAL A 131 -6.07 43.49 11.53
CA VAL A 131 -6.48 42.30 10.78
C VAL A 131 -7.39 42.68 9.61
N SER A 132 -7.48 41.81 8.61
CA SER A 132 -8.37 41.95 7.46
C SER A 132 -9.29 40.72 7.39
N GLY A 133 -10.14 40.58 8.41
CA GLY A 133 -10.91 39.37 8.71
C GLY A 133 -10.22 38.41 9.69
N SER A 134 -10.90 37.33 10.05
CA SER A 134 -10.37 36.26 10.90
C SER A 134 -11.05 34.92 10.62
N ASP A 135 -10.27 33.83 10.60
CA ASP A 135 -10.78 32.45 10.49
C ASP A 135 -11.64 32.05 11.72
N GLU A 136 -11.51 32.76 12.84
CA GLU A 136 -12.33 32.53 14.05
C GLU A 136 -13.71 33.20 13.98
N VAL A 137 -13.92 34.10 13.02
CA VAL A 137 -15.16 34.87 12.87
C VAL A 137 -15.74 34.63 11.48
N VAL A 138 -16.58 33.61 11.38
CA VAL A 138 -17.20 33.19 10.12
C VAL A 138 -17.99 34.35 9.50
N GLY A 139 -17.68 34.68 8.24
CA GLY A 139 -18.38 35.69 7.46
C GLY A 139 -17.85 37.12 7.62
N TRP A 140 -16.82 37.34 8.44
CA TRP A 140 -16.21 38.67 8.62
C TRP A 140 -14.90 38.81 7.84
N ASN A 141 -14.94 39.59 6.76
CA ASN A 141 -13.83 39.82 5.83
C ASN A 141 -13.52 41.32 5.64
N SER A 142 -13.67 42.13 6.70
CA SER A 142 -13.33 43.57 6.66
C SER A 142 -12.10 43.89 7.52
N ALA A 143 -11.52 45.07 7.28
CA ALA A 143 -10.42 45.56 8.11
C ALA A 143 -10.91 45.80 9.55
N GLY A 144 -10.10 45.43 10.52
CA GLY A 144 -10.44 45.55 11.94
C GLY A 144 -9.23 45.38 12.85
N PHE A 145 -9.51 45.22 14.13
CA PHE A 145 -8.52 45.03 15.18
C PHE A 145 -8.84 43.74 15.94
N ARG A 146 -7.79 42.97 16.24
CA ARG A 146 -7.81 41.87 17.22
C ARG A 146 -7.14 42.38 18.49
N ILE A 147 -7.87 42.36 19.60
CA ILE A 147 -7.38 42.74 20.92
C ILE A 147 -7.24 41.45 21.72
N ASP A 148 -6.01 41.11 22.09
CA ASP A 148 -5.68 39.91 22.86
C ASP A 148 -5.61 40.25 24.36
N MET A 149 -6.25 39.43 25.19
CA MET A 149 -6.35 39.62 26.64
C MET A 149 -5.47 38.62 27.41
N ALA A 150 -4.76 39.08 28.43
CA ALA A 150 -4.00 38.25 29.38
C ALA A 150 -4.92 37.60 30.42
N ASP A 151 -5.80 36.69 29.99
CA ASP A 151 -6.64 35.91 30.89
C ASP A 151 -6.40 34.40 30.77
N ASP A 152 -7.10 33.63 31.60
CA ASP A 152 -6.98 32.17 31.66
C ASP A 152 -7.55 31.46 30.41
N LEU A 153 -8.32 32.15 29.57
CA LEU A 153 -8.94 31.61 28.36
C LEU A 153 -8.23 32.05 27.08
N ASN A 154 -7.30 33.00 27.16
CA ASN A 154 -6.74 33.76 26.05
C ASN A 154 -7.84 34.38 25.18
N THR A 155 -8.66 35.24 25.78
CA THR A 155 -9.75 35.93 25.07
C THR A 155 -9.21 36.86 24.00
N ARG A 156 -9.87 36.85 22.85
CA ARG A 156 -9.58 37.65 21.65
C ARG A 156 -10.85 38.36 21.24
N ILE A 157 -10.78 39.68 21.19
CA ILE A 157 -11.93 40.54 20.89
C ILE A 157 -11.69 41.15 19.52
N TYR A 158 -12.65 40.97 18.61
CA TYR A 158 -12.58 41.51 17.26
C TYR A 158 -13.44 42.76 17.15
N VAL A 159 -12.87 43.86 16.69
CA VAL A 159 -13.55 45.15 16.48
C VAL A 159 -13.42 45.55 15.02
N ASP A 160 -14.54 45.89 14.38
CA ASP A 160 -14.56 46.30 12.99
C ASP A 160 -14.08 47.75 12.84
N ALA A 161 -13.12 48.00 11.94
CA ALA A 161 -12.50 49.32 11.83
C ALA A 161 -13.46 50.36 11.23
N ALA A 162 -14.36 49.93 10.35
CA ALA A 162 -15.29 50.80 9.65
C ALA A 162 -16.43 51.28 10.56
N SER A 163 -17.05 50.36 11.31
CA SER A 163 -18.20 50.66 12.18
C SER A 163 -17.82 51.01 13.62
N GLY A 164 -16.64 50.59 14.10
CA GLY A 164 -16.28 50.72 15.52
C GLY A 164 -17.16 49.85 16.43
N GLN A 165 -17.70 48.75 15.92
CA GLN A 165 -18.48 47.79 16.70
C GLN A 165 -17.66 46.54 17.01
N VAL A 166 -17.94 45.95 18.17
CA VAL A 166 -17.44 44.60 18.50
C VAL A 166 -18.12 43.62 17.57
N VAL A 167 -17.31 42.96 16.75
CA VAL A 167 -17.77 41.90 15.85
C VAL A 167 -18.07 40.66 16.67
N GLU A 168 -17.12 40.26 17.53
CA GLU A 168 -17.20 38.98 18.22
C GLU A 168 -16.15 38.81 19.31
N HIS A 169 -16.44 37.97 20.32
CA HIS A 169 -15.46 37.45 21.28
C HIS A 169 -15.14 35.98 20.99
N ARG A 170 -13.85 35.63 21.05
CA ARG A 170 -13.34 34.28 20.85
C ARG A 170 -12.28 33.95 21.88
N ASN A 171 -12.06 32.67 22.15
CA ASN A 171 -11.02 32.22 23.07
C ASN A 171 -10.50 30.84 22.66
N THR A 172 -9.42 30.40 23.30
CA THR A 172 -8.78 29.12 22.97
C THR A 172 -9.73 27.92 23.09
N PRO A 173 -10.55 27.78 24.16
CA PRO A 173 -11.55 26.71 24.24
C PRO A 173 -12.54 26.68 23.07
N TRP A 174 -13.00 27.85 22.59
CA TRP A 174 -13.85 27.94 21.41
C TRP A 174 -13.12 27.46 20.15
N THR A 175 -11.86 27.85 19.94
CA THR A 175 -11.09 27.42 18.76
C THR A 175 -10.93 25.91 18.75
N LEU A 176 -10.63 25.30 19.91
CA LEU A 176 -10.56 23.84 20.04
C LEU A 176 -11.93 23.18 19.78
N ALA A 177 -13.01 23.79 20.26
CA ALA A 177 -14.35 23.30 19.99
C ALA A 177 -14.70 23.38 18.49
N ASP A 178 -14.37 24.47 17.80
CA ASP A 178 -14.58 24.64 16.38
C ASP A 178 -13.83 23.56 15.57
N TRP A 179 -12.58 23.28 15.93
CA TRP A 179 -11.82 22.15 15.36
C TRP A 179 -12.50 20.80 15.63
N ALA A 180 -12.97 20.56 16.85
CA ALA A 180 -13.72 19.35 17.19
C ALA A 180 -15.01 19.24 16.37
N PHE A 181 -15.73 20.35 16.16
CA PHE A 181 -16.93 20.40 15.31
C PHE A 181 -16.62 20.04 13.86
N LYS A 182 -15.54 20.59 13.29
CA LYS A 182 -15.08 20.27 11.93
C LYS A 182 -14.79 18.78 11.77
N LEU A 183 -14.08 18.18 12.74
CA LEU A 183 -13.76 16.75 12.71
C LEU A 183 -15.00 15.87 12.90
N HIS A 184 -15.90 16.23 13.81
CA HIS A 184 -17.07 15.44 14.17
C HIS A 184 -18.12 15.41 13.06
N PHE A 185 -18.39 16.58 12.47
CA PHE A 185 -19.38 16.71 11.40
C PHE A 185 -18.77 16.61 10.01
N MET A 186 -17.44 16.47 9.92
CA MET A 186 -16.70 16.46 8.65
C MET A 186 -16.98 17.72 7.82
N ASP A 187 -17.34 18.82 8.45
CA ASP A 187 -17.61 20.10 7.80
C ASP A 187 -16.39 21.00 7.96
N TYR A 188 -15.65 21.18 6.88
CA TYR A 188 -14.46 22.02 6.85
C TYR A 188 -14.70 23.36 6.14
N SER A 189 -15.89 23.61 5.59
CA SER A 189 -16.22 24.90 4.97
C SER A 189 -16.61 25.94 6.02
N GLY A 190 -17.01 25.51 7.22
CA GLY A 190 -17.42 26.40 8.31
C GLY A 190 -18.88 26.88 8.20
N GLU A 191 -19.62 26.41 7.20
CA GLU A 191 -21.04 26.75 6.99
C GLU A 191 -21.97 26.08 8.00
N ARG A 192 -21.47 25.12 8.80
CA ARG A 192 -22.22 24.31 9.77
C ARG A 192 -23.41 23.60 9.11
N SER A 193 -23.16 23.04 7.92
CA SER A 193 -24.15 22.33 7.12
C SER A 193 -23.90 20.83 7.18
N PHE A 194 -25.00 20.07 7.30
CA PHE A 194 -24.98 18.61 7.19
C PHE A 194 -25.07 18.12 5.74
N ASN A 195 -25.31 19.03 4.79
CA ASN A 195 -25.61 18.70 3.42
C ASN A 195 -24.47 19.07 2.47
N HIS A 196 -23.36 18.34 2.57
CA HIS A 196 -22.19 18.53 1.73
C HIS A 196 -21.62 17.22 1.21
N LEU A 197 -20.82 17.33 0.14
CA LEU A 197 -20.28 16.21 -0.61
C LEU A 197 -19.51 15.20 0.26
N LEU A 198 -18.80 15.67 1.28
CA LEU A 198 -17.96 14.83 2.10
C LEU A 198 -18.79 13.86 2.96
N ILE A 199 -19.87 14.34 3.60
CA ILE A 199 -20.82 13.49 4.33
C ILE A 199 -21.49 12.50 3.37
N TRP A 200 -21.93 12.93 2.19
CA TRP A 200 -22.59 12.05 1.21
C TRP A 200 -21.65 10.92 0.78
N SER A 201 -20.40 11.26 0.49
CA SER A 201 -19.37 10.30 0.08
C SER A 201 -19.07 9.30 1.21
N ALA A 202 -18.92 9.78 2.44
CA ALA A 202 -18.71 8.93 3.61
C ALA A 202 -19.89 7.98 3.86
N GLY A 203 -21.13 8.47 3.73
CA GLY A 203 -22.34 7.65 3.87
C GLY A 203 -22.44 6.55 2.81
N LEU A 204 -22.15 6.87 1.54
CA LEU A 204 -22.13 5.88 0.46
C LEU A 204 -21.03 4.83 0.66
N LEU A 205 -19.83 5.24 1.07
CA LEU A 205 -18.73 4.34 1.38
C LEU A 205 -19.04 3.44 2.58
N ALA A 206 -19.66 3.98 3.63
CA ALA A 206 -20.08 3.22 4.80
C ALA A 206 -21.15 2.18 4.43
N LEU A 207 -22.16 2.56 3.65
CA LEU A 207 -23.18 1.63 3.15
C LEU A 207 -22.54 0.51 2.32
N TRP A 208 -21.65 0.85 1.39
CA TRP A 208 -20.93 -0.13 0.58
C TRP A 208 -20.06 -1.05 1.43
N PHE A 209 -19.35 -0.52 2.42
CA PHE A 209 -18.54 -1.27 3.37
C PHE A 209 -19.39 -2.27 4.18
N SER A 210 -20.54 -1.84 4.71
CA SER A 210 -21.45 -2.72 5.44
C SER A 210 -22.01 -3.84 4.55
N LEU A 211 -22.45 -3.52 3.33
CA LEU A 211 -22.99 -4.51 2.39
C LEU A 211 -21.92 -5.52 1.95
N SER A 212 -20.72 -5.03 1.60
CA SER A 212 -19.60 -5.91 1.22
C SER A 212 -19.14 -6.78 2.39
N GLY A 213 -19.13 -6.25 3.61
CA GLY A 213 -18.85 -7.00 4.84
C GLY A 213 -19.87 -8.10 5.09
N LEU A 214 -21.17 -7.83 4.93
CA LEU A 214 -22.23 -8.84 5.04
C LEU A 214 -22.09 -9.95 4.00
N ILE A 215 -21.74 -9.62 2.76
CA ILE A 215 -21.50 -10.60 1.70
C ILE A 215 -20.29 -11.49 2.05
N LEU A 216 -19.18 -10.88 2.48
CA LEU A 216 -17.98 -11.62 2.89
C LEU A 216 -18.24 -12.51 4.11
N LEU A 217 -18.97 -12.00 5.11
CA LEU A 217 -19.36 -12.76 6.29
C LEU A 217 -20.26 -13.94 5.92
N GLY A 218 -21.28 -13.72 5.09
CA GLY A 218 -22.16 -14.77 4.60
C GLY A 218 -21.38 -15.86 3.86
N ARG A 219 -20.37 -15.47 3.08
CA ARG A 219 -19.49 -16.43 2.40
C ARG A 219 -18.63 -17.22 3.38
N ASN A 220 -17.99 -16.56 4.35
CA ASN A 220 -17.17 -17.24 5.36
C ASN A 220 -18.02 -18.19 6.22
N LEU A 221 -19.25 -17.81 6.55
CA LEU A 221 -20.22 -18.66 7.23
C LEU A 221 -20.62 -19.87 6.37
N ALA A 222 -20.94 -19.64 5.08
CA ALA A 222 -21.26 -20.73 4.15
C ALA A 222 -20.07 -21.68 3.91
N GLN A 223 -18.84 -21.16 3.94
CA GLN A 223 -17.61 -21.95 3.86
C GLN A 223 -17.28 -22.66 5.18
N GLY A 224 -17.97 -22.33 6.27
CA GLY A 224 -17.78 -22.93 7.59
C GLY A 224 -16.55 -22.43 8.32
N ASP A 225 -15.99 -21.27 7.95
CA ASP A 225 -14.73 -20.79 8.51
C ASP A 225 -14.83 -20.32 9.97
N PHE A 226 -16.04 -19.96 10.43
CA PHE A 226 -16.34 -19.67 11.84
C PHE A 226 -16.89 -20.87 12.61
N ASN A 227 -16.97 -22.06 11.99
CA ASN A 227 -17.44 -23.25 12.69
C ASN A 227 -16.25 -23.86 13.46
N PRO A 228 -16.26 -23.85 14.81
CA PRO A 228 -15.19 -24.47 15.61
C PRO A 228 -15.11 -25.99 15.43
N ARG A 229 -16.12 -26.62 14.82
CA ARG A 229 -16.14 -28.04 14.43
C ARG A 229 -15.81 -28.25 12.95
N ARG A 230 -15.34 -27.24 12.22
CA ARG A 230 -14.95 -27.40 10.81
C ARG A 230 -13.80 -28.40 10.71
N LYS A 231 -13.88 -29.32 9.75
CA LYS A 231 -12.72 -30.15 9.40
C LYS A 231 -11.62 -29.23 8.85
N PRO A 232 -10.36 -29.40 9.27
CA PRO A 232 -9.26 -28.60 8.73
C PRO A 232 -9.16 -28.80 7.21
N THR A 233 -8.56 -27.82 6.54
CA THR A 233 -8.10 -28.02 5.16
C THR A 233 -7.05 -29.13 5.12
N MET A 234 -6.86 -29.78 3.97
CA MET A 234 -5.80 -30.78 3.83
C MET A 234 -4.43 -30.14 4.10
N LEU A 235 -4.20 -28.87 3.70
CA LEU A 235 -2.96 -28.14 4.03
C LEU A 235 -2.75 -28.02 5.55
N GLU A 236 -3.77 -27.55 6.29
CA GLU A 236 -3.70 -27.42 7.75
C GLU A 236 -3.43 -28.78 8.41
N HIS A 237 -4.09 -29.85 7.93
CA HIS A 237 -3.91 -31.20 8.44
C HIS A 237 -2.49 -31.75 8.19
N LEU A 238 -1.96 -31.58 6.98
CA LEU A 238 -0.60 -32.01 6.63
C LEU A 238 0.44 -31.27 7.47
N GLN A 239 0.28 -29.95 7.62
CA GLN A 239 1.16 -29.13 8.47
C GLN A 239 1.11 -29.55 9.95
N GLN A 240 -0.08 -29.85 10.48
CA GLN A 240 -0.25 -30.31 11.87
C GLN A 240 0.38 -31.68 12.13
N ASN A 241 0.49 -32.54 11.12
CA ASN A 241 1.08 -33.87 11.21
C ASN A 241 2.55 -33.92 10.79
N ASN A 242 3.24 -32.78 10.72
CA ASN A 242 4.63 -32.67 10.26
C ASN A 242 4.87 -33.28 8.86
N GLN A 243 3.89 -33.14 7.96
CA GLN A 243 4.01 -33.45 6.54
C GLN A 243 4.05 -32.13 5.77
N PRO A 244 5.22 -31.49 5.68
CA PRO A 244 5.33 -30.16 5.11
C PRO A 244 5.00 -30.16 3.61
N VAL A 245 4.11 -29.24 3.23
CA VAL A 245 3.77 -28.93 1.84
C VAL A 245 4.02 -27.45 1.60
N ALA A 246 4.72 -27.13 0.51
CA ALA A 246 5.05 -25.75 0.17
C ALA A 246 3.80 -24.87 0.05
N SER A 247 3.80 -23.70 0.69
CA SER A 247 2.71 -22.72 0.60
C SER A 247 3.19 -21.31 0.95
N SER A 248 3.18 -20.41 -0.04
CA SER A 248 3.49 -18.97 0.17
C SER A 248 2.25 -18.12 0.49
N CYS A 249 1.05 -18.60 0.15
CA CYS A 249 -0.20 -17.81 0.24
C CYS A 249 -1.04 -18.08 1.49
N GLY A 250 -0.54 -18.89 2.44
CA GLY A 250 -1.26 -19.25 3.67
C GLY A 250 -2.63 -19.89 3.43
N GLY A 251 -2.78 -20.61 2.31
CA GLY A 251 -4.03 -21.27 1.93
C GLY A 251 -5.02 -20.46 1.09
N GLY A 252 -4.63 -19.28 0.59
CA GLY A 252 -5.45 -18.46 -0.30
C GLY A 252 -5.69 -19.04 -1.71
N GLY A 253 -5.07 -20.18 -2.07
CA GLY A 253 -5.20 -20.79 -3.40
C GLY A 253 -4.60 -19.94 -4.52
N THR A 254 -3.61 -19.09 -4.21
CA THR A 254 -3.08 -18.12 -5.17
C THR A 254 -1.64 -18.38 -5.62
N CYS A 255 -0.89 -19.20 -4.90
CA CYS A 255 0.52 -19.49 -5.22
C CYS A 255 0.73 -20.79 -6.01
N GLY A 256 -0.25 -21.70 -6.04
CA GLY A 256 -0.14 -22.96 -6.78
C GLY A 256 0.87 -23.99 -6.23
N LEU A 257 1.54 -23.73 -5.11
CA LEU A 257 2.61 -24.58 -4.57
C LEU A 257 2.12 -25.81 -3.80
N CYS A 258 0.96 -25.71 -3.15
CA CYS A 258 0.45 -26.75 -2.25
C CYS A 258 -0.20 -27.92 -3.00
N LYS A 259 0.48 -28.44 -4.03
CA LYS A 259 0.01 -29.51 -4.89
C LYS A 259 0.05 -30.84 -4.13
N VAL A 260 -1.03 -31.61 -4.23
CA VAL A 260 -1.13 -32.99 -3.73
C VAL A 260 -1.92 -33.81 -4.75
N THR A 261 -1.62 -35.10 -4.85
CA THR A 261 -2.39 -36.02 -5.69
C THR A 261 -3.42 -36.71 -4.79
N LEU A 262 -4.68 -36.71 -5.21
CA LEU A 262 -5.76 -37.36 -4.46
C LEU A 262 -6.16 -38.66 -5.15
N HIS A 263 -6.28 -39.73 -4.35
CA HIS A 263 -6.78 -41.04 -4.78
C HIS A 263 -8.07 -41.39 -4.05
N GLY A 264 -9.01 -42.00 -4.76
CA GLY A 264 -10.28 -42.46 -4.21
C GLY A 264 -11.38 -42.60 -5.26
N ASP A 265 -12.45 -43.32 -4.90
CA ASP A 265 -13.58 -43.60 -5.80
C ASP A 265 -14.29 -42.33 -6.30
N GLN A 266 -14.30 -41.28 -5.47
CA GLN A 266 -14.93 -40.01 -5.80
C GLN A 266 -14.07 -38.83 -5.33
N LEU A 267 -13.35 -38.23 -6.27
CA LEU A 267 -12.53 -37.04 -6.01
C LEU A 267 -13.37 -35.76 -5.93
N PRO A 268 -12.95 -34.77 -5.11
CA PRO A 268 -13.62 -33.48 -5.05
C PRO A 268 -13.49 -32.74 -6.39
N ALA A 269 -14.55 -32.01 -6.72
CA ALA A 269 -14.59 -31.20 -7.93
C ALA A 269 -13.53 -30.08 -7.87
N PRO A 270 -12.81 -29.79 -8.97
CA PRO A 270 -11.84 -28.70 -9.00
C PRO A 270 -12.48 -27.34 -8.72
N THR A 271 -11.91 -26.61 -7.77
CA THR A 271 -12.28 -25.25 -7.43
C THR A 271 -11.87 -24.25 -8.52
N ALA A 272 -12.42 -23.03 -8.46
CA ALA A 272 -12.02 -21.96 -9.38
C ALA A 272 -10.55 -21.54 -9.21
N ALA A 273 -10.00 -21.63 -8.00
CA ALA A 273 -8.60 -21.35 -7.73
C ALA A 273 -7.68 -22.38 -8.41
N GLU A 274 -8.04 -23.66 -8.33
CA GLU A 274 -7.29 -24.74 -8.98
C GLU A 274 -7.32 -24.64 -10.50
N LYS A 275 -8.48 -24.34 -11.09
CA LYS A 275 -8.60 -24.13 -12.55
C LYS A 275 -7.75 -22.97 -13.07
N ALA A 276 -7.36 -22.03 -12.21
CA ALA A 276 -6.50 -20.92 -12.58
C ALA A 276 -5.00 -21.27 -12.48
N MET A 277 -4.63 -22.30 -11.71
CA MET A 277 -3.24 -22.64 -11.39
C MET A 277 -2.79 -23.97 -12.01
N LEU A 278 -3.73 -24.89 -12.21
CA LEU A 278 -3.48 -26.25 -12.68
C LEU A 278 -4.09 -26.45 -14.07
N SER A 279 -3.39 -27.19 -14.92
CA SER A 279 -3.85 -27.58 -16.24
C SER A 279 -5.00 -28.60 -16.15
N PRO A 280 -5.84 -28.70 -17.20
CA PRO A 280 -6.88 -29.73 -17.27
C PRO A 280 -6.34 -31.16 -17.11
N ALA A 281 -5.14 -31.42 -17.64
CA ALA A 281 -4.48 -32.72 -17.52
C ALA A 281 -4.12 -33.05 -16.06
N GLU A 282 -3.48 -32.11 -15.35
CA GLU A 282 -3.18 -32.24 -13.92
C GLU A 282 -4.45 -32.49 -13.09
N LEU A 283 -5.52 -31.72 -13.35
CA LEU A 283 -6.79 -31.90 -12.66
C LEU A 283 -7.43 -33.27 -12.94
N SER A 284 -7.31 -33.77 -14.17
CA SER A 284 -7.80 -35.11 -14.53
C SER A 284 -6.98 -36.24 -13.92
N ALA A 285 -5.69 -36.00 -13.66
CA ALA A 285 -4.79 -36.95 -13.00
C ALA A 285 -4.94 -36.96 -11.47
N GLY A 286 -5.93 -36.24 -10.92
CA GLY A 286 -6.19 -36.20 -9.48
C GLY A 286 -5.40 -35.14 -8.71
N LEU A 287 -4.61 -34.30 -9.39
CA LEU A 287 -3.86 -33.22 -8.74
C LEU A 287 -4.82 -32.14 -8.22
N ARG A 288 -4.62 -31.72 -6.98
CA ARG A 288 -5.40 -30.68 -6.29
C ARG A 288 -4.49 -29.77 -5.47
N LEU A 289 -5.01 -28.62 -5.07
CA LEU A 289 -4.37 -27.73 -4.10
C LEU A 289 -4.89 -28.09 -2.70
N SER A 290 -4.01 -28.58 -1.82
CA SER A 290 -4.39 -29.05 -0.47
C SER A 290 -5.05 -27.97 0.39
N CYS A 291 -4.79 -26.69 0.12
CA CYS A 291 -5.45 -25.59 0.81
C CYS A 291 -6.91 -25.34 0.40
N GLN A 292 -7.35 -25.88 -0.74
CA GLN A 292 -8.69 -25.63 -1.28
C GLN A 292 -9.71 -26.71 -0.91
N HIS A 293 -9.25 -27.83 -0.33
CA HIS A 293 -10.08 -28.97 0.04
C HIS A 293 -9.97 -29.27 1.53
N ARG A 294 -11.07 -29.75 2.12
CA ARG A 294 -11.12 -30.20 3.52
C ARG A 294 -10.81 -31.69 3.60
N VAL A 295 -10.28 -32.14 4.74
CA VAL A 295 -9.95 -33.55 4.95
C VAL A 295 -11.19 -34.43 4.85
N ASP A 296 -11.10 -35.49 4.06
CA ASP A 296 -12.07 -36.58 3.96
C ASP A 296 -11.32 -37.90 4.17
N GLU A 297 -11.82 -38.73 5.09
CA GLU A 297 -11.19 -40.02 5.47
C GLU A 297 -11.24 -41.06 4.34
N LYS A 298 -12.05 -40.82 3.30
CA LYS A 298 -12.15 -41.70 2.12
C LYS A 298 -11.16 -41.35 1.02
N ILE A 299 -10.43 -40.25 1.16
CA ILE A 299 -9.50 -39.76 0.16
C ILE A 299 -8.09 -39.98 0.67
N GLU A 300 -7.32 -40.76 -0.08
CA GLU A 300 -5.90 -40.92 0.17
C GLU A 300 -5.14 -39.76 -0.49
N ILE A 301 -4.20 -39.18 0.25
CA ILE A 301 -3.40 -38.04 -0.16
C ILE A 301 -1.99 -38.53 -0.43
N GLU A 302 -1.55 -38.42 -1.67
CA GLU A 302 -0.16 -38.65 -2.07
C GLU A 302 0.57 -37.31 -2.16
N LEU A 303 1.72 -37.23 -1.48
CA LEU A 303 2.59 -36.06 -1.48
C LEU A 303 3.53 -36.10 -2.69
N PRO A 304 3.80 -34.95 -3.36
CA PRO A 304 4.75 -34.92 -4.47
C PRO A 304 6.18 -35.34 -4.09
N ASN A 305 6.52 -35.19 -2.81
CA ASN A 305 7.77 -35.64 -2.24
C ASN A 305 7.55 -36.03 -0.78
N GLU A 306 7.89 -37.27 -0.43
CA GLU A 306 7.82 -37.78 0.95
C GLU A 306 9.09 -37.50 1.77
N GLN A 307 10.19 -37.13 1.10
CA GLN A 307 11.52 -36.93 1.71
C GLN A 307 11.77 -35.48 2.13
N VAL A 308 10.71 -34.71 2.40
CA VAL A 308 10.87 -33.32 2.85
C VAL A 308 11.28 -33.31 4.31
N ALA A 309 12.41 -32.66 4.61
CA ALA A 309 12.96 -32.53 5.95
C ALA A 309 13.28 -31.06 6.29
N THR A 310 13.26 -30.76 7.58
CA THR A 310 13.87 -29.53 8.13
C THR A 310 15.33 -29.82 8.40
N VAL A 311 16.22 -29.03 7.80
CA VAL A 311 17.66 -29.26 7.82
C VAL A 311 18.41 -27.98 8.16
N ALA A 312 19.49 -28.13 8.93
CA ALA A 312 20.45 -27.06 9.14
C ALA A 312 21.48 -27.06 7.99
N LEU A 313 21.70 -25.89 7.41
CA LEU A 313 22.61 -25.66 6.30
C LEU A 313 23.72 -24.70 6.74
N GLU A 314 24.98 -25.17 6.70
CA GLU A 314 26.15 -24.34 7.01
C GLU A 314 26.72 -23.72 5.73
N LEU A 315 26.90 -22.39 5.71
CA LEU A 315 27.47 -21.69 4.56
C LEU A 315 28.98 -21.98 4.44
N LYS A 316 29.40 -22.73 3.42
CA LYS A 316 30.81 -23.06 3.18
C LYS A 316 31.51 -22.11 2.22
N SER A 317 30.80 -21.58 1.24
CA SER A 317 31.40 -20.62 0.30
C SER A 317 30.38 -19.60 -0.18
N LYS A 318 30.90 -18.40 -0.48
CA LYS A 318 30.13 -17.26 -0.97
C LYS A 318 30.91 -16.58 -2.07
N ARG A 319 30.28 -16.38 -3.22
CA ARG A 319 30.89 -15.78 -4.41
C ARG A 319 29.95 -14.76 -5.03
N GLN A 320 30.44 -13.56 -5.29
CA GLN A 320 29.69 -12.58 -6.09
C GLN A 320 29.72 -13.04 -7.56
N LEU A 321 28.56 -13.36 -8.13
CA LEU A 321 28.45 -13.89 -9.49
C LEU A 321 28.22 -12.78 -10.53
N THR A 322 27.36 -11.83 -10.20
CA THR A 322 27.12 -10.59 -10.97
C THR A 322 26.98 -9.43 -9.98
N PRO A 323 26.91 -8.15 -10.41
CA PRO A 323 26.64 -7.04 -9.49
C PRO A 323 25.38 -7.23 -8.64
N SER A 324 24.36 -7.93 -9.15
CA SER A 324 23.09 -8.14 -8.46
C SER A 324 22.85 -9.56 -7.92
N ILE A 325 23.69 -10.55 -8.23
CA ILE A 325 23.48 -11.95 -7.84
C ILE A 325 24.68 -12.53 -7.10
N VAL A 326 24.41 -13.17 -5.96
CA VAL A 326 25.39 -13.86 -5.11
C VAL A 326 25.13 -15.36 -5.18
N GLU A 327 26.19 -16.14 -5.35
CA GLU A 327 26.18 -17.59 -5.21
C GLU A 327 26.58 -17.98 -3.78
N LEU A 328 25.78 -18.86 -3.18
CA LEU A 328 25.98 -19.39 -1.84
C LEU A 328 26.04 -20.92 -1.92
N THR A 329 27.12 -21.51 -1.41
CA THR A 329 27.25 -22.97 -1.28
C THR A 329 27.09 -23.36 0.18
N PHE A 330 26.03 -24.10 0.47
CA PHE A 330 25.76 -24.66 1.76
C PHE A 330 26.10 -26.15 1.79
N VAL A 331 26.37 -26.66 2.98
CA VAL A 331 26.44 -28.11 3.23
C VAL A 331 25.49 -28.51 4.35
N SER A 332 25.00 -29.75 4.27
CA SER A 332 24.24 -30.39 5.34
C SER A 332 24.99 -31.61 5.87
N GLN A 333 24.87 -31.84 7.18
CA GLN A 333 25.36 -33.07 7.81
C GLN A 333 24.48 -34.28 7.45
N GLU A 334 23.20 -34.03 7.20
CA GLU A 334 22.24 -35.04 6.80
C GLU A 334 22.25 -35.18 5.27
N SER A 335 22.01 -36.40 4.80
CA SER A 335 21.86 -36.68 3.37
C SER A 335 20.44 -36.33 2.95
N ILE A 336 20.29 -35.47 1.97
CA ILE A 336 18.98 -35.07 1.44
C ILE A 336 18.91 -35.43 -0.03
N ASP A 337 18.00 -36.33 -0.35
CA ASP A 337 17.72 -36.71 -1.73
C ASP A 337 16.82 -35.66 -2.37
N TYR A 338 17.23 -35.11 -3.52
CA TYR A 338 16.45 -34.16 -4.30
C TYR A 338 16.66 -34.36 -5.80
N ARG A 339 15.75 -33.79 -6.60
CA ARG A 339 15.86 -33.74 -8.06
C ARG A 339 16.25 -32.35 -8.51
N ALA A 340 17.00 -32.27 -9.61
CA ALA A 340 17.36 -31.00 -10.23
C ALA A 340 16.10 -30.15 -10.53
N GLY A 341 16.21 -28.85 -10.25
CA GLY A 341 15.12 -27.88 -10.41
C GLY A 341 14.20 -27.74 -9.19
N GLN A 342 14.37 -28.56 -8.14
CA GLN A 342 13.71 -28.37 -6.85
C GLN A 342 14.31 -27.19 -6.05
N PHE A 343 13.56 -26.72 -5.05
CA PHE A 343 13.92 -25.59 -4.20
C PHE A 343 13.81 -25.92 -2.72
N MET A 344 14.49 -25.11 -1.91
CA MET A 344 14.42 -25.14 -0.44
C MET A 344 13.70 -23.88 0.07
N GLN A 345 12.95 -24.02 1.16
CA GLN A 345 12.32 -22.93 1.90
C GLN A 345 13.22 -22.52 3.07
N PHE A 346 13.90 -21.39 2.95
CA PHE A 346 14.78 -20.84 3.98
C PHE A 346 13.97 -20.12 5.06
N MET A 347 14.31 -20.39 6.32
CA MET A 347 13.75 -19.74 7.50
C MET A 347 14.62 -18.54 7.87
N ILE A 348 14.06 -17.34 7.69
CA ILE A 348 14.77 -16.06 7.79
C ILE A 348 14.30 -15.32 9.05
N PRO A 349 15.16 -15.21 10.08
CA PRO A 349 14.87 -14.38 11.25
C PRO A 349 14.73 -12.91 10.85
N HIS A 350 13.63 -12.28 11.25
CA HIS A 350 13.41 -10.86 11.06
C HIS A 350 12.60 -10.26 12.21
N GLN A 351 13.25 -9.42 13.02
CA GLN A 351 12.67 -8.85 14.24
C GLN A 351 12.16 -9.96 15.18
N GLU A 352 10.88 -9.94 15.57
CA GLU A 352 10.22 -10.95 16.42
C GLU A 352 9.54 -12.06 15.61
N GLN A 353 9.82 -12.16 14.30
CA GLN A 353 9.16 -13.10 13.39
C GLN A 353 10.20 -13.92 12.61
N VAL A 354 9.76 -15.10 12.13
CA VAL A 354 10.52 -15.90 11.15
C VAL A 354 9.75 -15.85 9.84
N LEU A 355 10.38 -15.29 8.81
CA LEU A 355 9.85 -15.24 7.46
C LEU A 355 10.37 -16.45 6.67
N SER A 356 9.62 -16.92 5.68
CA SER A 356 10.09 -17.98 4.79
C SER A 356 10.28 -17.49 3.36
N ARG A 357 11.35 -17.90 2.68
CA ARG A 357 11.57 -17.63 1.24
C ARG A 357 12.09 -18.86 0.51
N HIS A 358 11.71 -19.01 -0.75
CA HIS A 358 12.09 -20.14 -1.59
C HIS A 358 13.30 -19.79 -2.44
N TYR A 359 14.28 -20.69 -2.49
CA TYR A 359 15.46 -20.58 -3.35
C TYR A 359 15.72 -21.92 -4.03
N SER A 360 15.79 -21.91 -5.35
CA SER A 360 16.01 -23.10 -6.16
C SER A 360 17.47 -23.53 -6.15
N VAL A 361 17.72 -24.83 -6.11
CA VAL A 361 19.08 -25.38 -6.13
C VAL A 361 19.68 -25.20 -7.52
N ALA A 362 20.92 -24.72 -7.58
CA ALA A 362 21.59 -24.22 -8.79
C ALA A 362 22.55 -25.23 -9.45
N THR A 363 22.69 -26.41 -8.87
CA THR A 363 23.56 -27.49 -9.36
C THR A 363 22.80 -28.80 -9.44
N ARG A 364 23.34 -29.77 -10.18
CA ARG A 364 22.85 -31.16 -10.15
C ARG A 364 22.80 -31.71 -8.72
N PRO A 365 21.95 -32.73 -8.44
CA PRO A 365 21.80 -33.30 -7.12
C PRO A 365 23.12 -33.77 -6.49
N ASP A 366 23.38 -33.30 -5.27
CA ASP A 366 24.43 -33.75 -4.37
C ASP A 366 23.83 -33.88 -2.96
N PRO A 367 23.88 -35.04 -2.30
CA PRO A 367 23.15 -35.26 -1.06
C PRO A 367 23.56 -34.36 0.12
N HIS A 368 24.76 -33.77 0.06
CA HIS A 368 25.32 -32.97 1.15
C HIS A 368 25.63 -31.53 0.76
N GLN A 369 25.69 -31.19 -0.52
CA GLN A 369 26.04 -29.84 -0.99
C GLN A 369 24.92 -29.19 -1.81
N PHE A 370 24.57 -27.96 -1.44
CA PHE A 370 23.51 -27.19 -2.08
C PHE A 370 24.04 -25.83 -2.51
N VAL A 371 23.94 -25.53 -3.79
CA VAL A 371 24.31 -24.21 -4.33
C VAL A 371 23.04 -23.42 -4.62
N PHE A 372 22.97 -22.16 -4.21
CA PHE A 372 21.84 -21.27 -4.51
C PHE A 372 22.35 -19.97 -5.13
N THR A 373 21.61 -19.42 -6.08
CA THR A 373 21.85 -18.07 -6.60
C THR A 373 20.79 -17.11 -6.07
N VAL A 374 21.22 -16.15 -5.27
CA VAL A 374 20.35 -15.17 -4.61
C VAL A 374 20.51 -13.82 -5.30
N ARG A 375 19.43 -13.32 -5.91
CA ARG A 375 19.39 -11.93 -6.37
C ARG A 375 19.21 -11.00 -5.19
N GLN A 376 20.10 -10.03 -5.05
CA GLN A 376 19.97 -8.96 -4.09
C GLN A 376 18.84 -8.02 -4.50
N MET A 377 17.88 -7.80 -3.60
CA MET A 377 16.75 -6.88 -3.82
C MET A 377 17.02 -5.59 -3.03
N PRO A 378 17.67 -4.59 -3.64
CA PRO A 378 17.89 -3.30 -2.99
C PRO A 378 16.57 -2.56 -2.76
N SER A 379 16.64 -1.48 -1.99
CA SER A 379 15.51 -0.57 -1.81
C SER A 379 15.03 -0.08 -3.20
N PRO A 380 13.75 -0.29 -3.56
CA PRO A 380 13.25 0.10 -4.87
C PRO A 380 13.03 1.62 -5.00
N SER A 381 12.86 2.31 -3.87
CA SER A 381 12.66 3.75 -3.79
C SER A 381 12.92 4.25 -2.37
N GLU A 382 13.19 5.54 -2.22
CA GLU A 382 13.38 6.18 -0.91
C GLU A 382 12.22 5.85 0.04
N GLY A 383 12.56 5.49 1.29
CA GLY A 383 11.58 5.09 2.30
C GLY A 383 11.05 3.65 2.21
N VAL A 384 11.38 2.88 1.17
CA VAL A 384 11.01 1.46 1.07
C VAL A 384 12.20 0.59 1.47
N PRO A 385 12.08 -0.32 2.46
CA PRO A 385 13.21 -1.14 2.89
C PRO A 385 13.64 -2.14 1.80
N PRO A 386 14.92 -2.56 1.79
CA PRO A 386 15.39 -3.62 0.90
C PRO A 386 14.72 -4.97 1.22
N GLY A 387 14.84 -5.92 0.29
CA GLY A 387 14.22 -7.23 0.43
C GLY A 387 14.84 -8.06 1.56
N VAL A 388 14.10 -8.24 2.65
CA VAL A 388 14.54 -8.91 3.89
C VAL A 388 15.28 -10.23 3.64
N GLY A 389 14.71 -11.15 2.85
CA GLY A 389 15.30 -12.47 2.61
C GLY A 389 16.61 -12.42 1.83
N SER A 390 16.64 -11.65 0.75
CA SER A 390 17.88 -11.46 -0.02
C SER A 390 18.95 -10.74 0.80
N THR A 391 18.57 -9.76 1.62
CA THR A 391 19.51 -9.06 2.50
C THR A 391 20.08 -10.00 3.56
N TYR A 392 19.25 -10.84 4.17
CA TYR A 392 19.70 -11.83 5.15
C TYR A 392 20.70 -12.81 4.54
N LEU A 393 20.34 -13.53 3.48
CA LEU A 393 21.21 -14.53 2.87
C LEU A 393 22.48 -13.93 2.27
N CYS A 394 22.39 -12.79 1.58
CA CYS A 394 23.56 -12.12 1.02
C CYS A 394 24.47 -11.51 2.10
N ASN A 395 24.06 -11.41 3.37
CA ASN A 395 24.88 -10.92 4.47
C ASN A 395 25.47 -12.04 5.35
N LEU A 396 25.07 -13.30 5.15
CA LEU A 396 25.69 -14.42 5.85
C LEU A 396 27.21 -14.47 5.63
N ALA A 397 27.92 -14.82 6.68
CA ALA A 397 29.33 -15.12 6.69
C ALA A 397 29.57 -16.62 6.53
N VAL A 398 30.74 -16.99 5.98
CA VAL A 398 31.14 -18.40 5.91
C VAL A 398 31.23 -18.96 7.33
N GLY A 399 30.59 -20.10 7.55
CA GLY A 399 30.42 -20.75 8.85
C GLY A 399 29.07 -20.47 9.53
N ASP A 400 28.27 -19.52 9.03
CA ASP A 400 26.92 -19.29 9.55
C ASP A 400 26.00 -20.46 9.17
N GLU A 401 25.08 -20.80 10.08
CA GLU A 401 24.04 -21.80 9.86
C GLU A 401 22.68 -21.14 9.61
N VAL A 402 21.89 -21.74 8.72
CA VAL A 402 20.51 -21.35 8.45
C VAL A 402 19.62 -22.58 8.34
N GLU A 403 18.42 -22.51 8.90
CA GLU A 403 17.43 -23.57 8.78
C GLU A 403 16.70 -23.46 7.43
N ALA A 404 16.54 -24.60 6.75
CA ALA A 404 15.77 -24.71 5.53
C ALA A 404 14.87 -25.95 5.56
N ILE A 405 13.74 -25.88 4.86
CA ILE A 405 12.78 -26.98 4.72
C ILE A 405 12.71 -27.35 3.24
N GLY A 406 12.83 -28.63 2.91
CA GLY A 406 12.74 -29.10 1.53
C GLY A 406 13.25 -30.52 1.34
N PRO A 407 13.36 -31.00 0.09
CA PRO A 407 13.20 -30.22 -1.15
C PRO A 407 11.75 -30.20 -1.67
N PHE A 408 11.35 -29.07 -2.26
CA PHE A 408 10.03 -28.84 -2.85
C PHE A 408 10.10 -28.59 -4.36
N GLY A 409 8.95 -28.67 -5.02
CA GLY A 409 8.80 -28.31 -6.43
C GLY A 409 8.71 -29.51 -7.36
N ASP A 410 8.00 -29.30 -8.47
CA ASP A 410 7.76 -30.25 -9.56
C ASP A 410 8.40 -29.80 -10.88
N PHE A 411 9.24 -28.75 -10.84
CA PHE A 411 10.03 -28.27 -11.97
C PHE A 411 11.25 -29.17 -12.18
N VAL A 412 11.01 -30.37 -12.71
CA VAL A 412 12.04 -31.40 -12.95
C VAL A 412 12.08 -31.78 -14.43
N LEU A 413 13.19 -32.39 -14.86
CA LEU A 413 13.31 -32.93 -16.22
C LEU A 413 12.19 -33.94 -16.50
N THR A 414 11.64 -33.88 -17.72
CA THR A 414 10.76 -34.91 -18.26
C THR A 414 11.52 -36.22 -18.44
N GLU A 415 10.83 -37.34 -18.25
CA GLU A 415 11.37 -38.67 -18.50
C GLU A 415 11.92 -38.81 -19.93
N ALA A 416 12.83 -39.77 -20.11
CA ALA A 416 13.61 -39.97 -21.32
C ALA A 416 12.73 -39.95 -22.58
N SER A 417 12.89 -38.88 -23.36
CA SER A 417 12.28 -38.67 -24.66
C SER A 417 13.41 -38.40 -25.67
N ALA A 418 13.24 -38.71 -26.95
CA ALA A 418 14.24 -38.31 -27.96
C ALA A 418 14.12 -36.82 -28.36
N ARG A 419 13.41 -36.00 -27.57
CA ARG A 419 13.10 -34.61 -27.89
C ARG A 419 14.22 -33.68 -27.46
N THR A 420 14.38 -32.60 -28.22
CA THR A 420 15.28 -31.50 -27.87
C THR A 420 14.73 -30.76 -26.65
N GLN A 421 15.62 -30.39 -25.74
CA GLN A 421 15.28 -29.64 -24.54
C GLN A 421 15.57 -28.16 -24.74
N LEU A 422 14.52 -27.33 -24.66
CA LEU A 422 14.61 -25.88 -24.77
C LEU A 422 14.54 -25.25 -23.38
N PHE A 423 15.60 -24.57 -22.97
CA PHE A 423 15.69 -23.84 -21.71
C PHE A 423 15.63 -22.33 -21.99
N ILE A 424 14.78 -21.62 -21.25
CA ILE A 424 14.60 -20.17 -21.37
C ILE A 424 14.71 -19.55 -19.98
N GLY A 425 15.79 -18.79 -19.76
CA GLY A 425 16.14 -18.24 -18.47
C GLY A 425 16.28 -16.73 -18.44
N GLY A 426 16.17 -16.15 -17.24
CA GLY A 426 16.60 -14.77 -17.02
C GLY A 426 16.89 -14.46 -15.55
N GLY A 427 17.95 -13.67 -15.29
CA GLY A 427 18.41 -13.33 -13.94
C GLY A 427 18.61 -14.57 -13.05
N ALA A 428 18.14 -14.50 -11.80
CA ALA A 428 18.22 -15.64 -10.87
C ALA A 428 17.42 -16.90 -11.32
N GLY A 429 16.62 -16.80 -12.39
CA GLY A 429 16.01 -17.95 -13.07
C GLY A 429 17.02 -18.98 -13.59
N VAL A 430 18.29 -18.60 -13.69
CA VAL A 430 19.38 -19.50 -14.10
C VAL A 430 19.60 -20.65 -13.13
N ALA A 431 19.30 -20.51 -11.82
CA ALA A 431 19.59 -21.56 -10.83
C ALA A 431 18.96 -22.91 -11.19
N PRO A 432 17.61 -23.04 -11.24
CA PRO A 432 17.01 -24.34 -11.51
C PRO A 432 17.35 -24.82 -12.93
N LEU A 433 17.50 -23.92 -13.90
CA LEU A 433 17.88 -24.28 -15.27
C LEU A 433 19.30 -24.86 -15.35
N ARG A 434 20.26 -24.28 -14.64
CA ARG A 434 21.63 -24.78 -14.54
C ARG A 434 21.66 -26.17 -13.90
N ALA A 435 20.89 -26.39 -12.84
CA ALA A 435 20.76 -27.71 -12.22
C ALA A 435 20.23 -28.77 -13.21
N LEU A 436 19.19 -28.43 -13.97
CA LEU A 436 18.62 -29.30 -15.00
C LEU A 436 19.62 -29.58 -16.13
N LEU A 437 20.27 -28.55 -16.67
CA LEU A 437 21.29 -28.66 -17.72
C LEU A 437 22.46 -29.55 -17.30
N GLN A 438 23.03 -29.33 -16.11
CA GLN A 438 24.12 -30.16 -15.58
C GLN A 438 23.70 -31.62 -15.38
N THR A 439 22.44 -31.86 -15.01
CA THR A 439 21.89 -33.21 -14.83
C THR A 439 21.73 -33.91 -16.17
N GLU A 440 21.21 -33.21 -17.19
CA GLU A 440 21.07 -33.74 -18.54
C GLU A 440 22.44 -34.07 -19.16
N GLN A 441 23.42 -33.18 -19.02
CA GLN A 441 24.79 -33.40 -19.51
C GLN A 441 25.51 -34.57 -18.82
N ALA A 442 25.15 -34.88 -17.58
CA ALA A 442 25.71 -36.00 -16.83
C ALA A 442 25.01 -37.33 -17.13
N ALA A 443 23.92 -37.33 -17.91
CA ALA A 443 23.22 -38.55 -18.31
C ALA A 443 24.08 -39.40 -19.26
N SER A 444 23.81 -40.71 -19.31
CA SER A 444 24.51 -41.62 -20.22
C SER A 444 24.24 -41.29 -21.70
N GLU A 445 23.04 -40.79 -21.99
CA GLU A 445 22.59 -40.38 -23.31
C GLU A 445 21.99 -38.96 -23.21
N PRO A 446 22.83 -37.90 -23.20
CA PRO A 446 22.35 -36.54 -23.06
C PRO A 446 21.53 -36.13 -24.29
N ARG A 447 20.36 -35.56 -24.06
CA ARG A 447 19.53 -35.00 -25.14
C ARG A 447 20.13 -33.68 -25.65
N PRO A 448 19.82 -33.28 -26.90
CA PRO A 448 20.19 -31.96 -27.38
C PRO A 448 19.58 -30.86 -26.50
N CYS A 449 20.42 -29.97 -25.99
CA CYS A 449 20.00 -28.86 -25.12
C CYS A 449 20.22 -27.53 -25.83
N VAL A 450 19.19 -26.69 -25.87
CA VAL A 450 19.25 -25.32 -26.37
C VAL A 450 18.90 -24.39 -25.22
N PHE A 451 19.76 -23.42 -24.93
CA PHE A 451 19.60 -22.53 -23.79
C PHE A 451 19.65 -21.07 -24.20
N PHE A 452 18.53 -20.36 -24.03
CA PHE A 452 18.45 -18.92 -24.19
C PHE A 452 18.43 -18.25 -22.82
N TYR A 453 19.35 -17.29 -22.60
CA TYR A 453 19.48 -16.62 -21.32
C TYR A 453 19.45 -15.10 -21.46
N GLY A 454 18.43 -14.48 -20.89
CA GLY A 454 18.24 -13.03 -20.91
C GLY A 454 18.88 -12.32 -19.71
N ALA A 455 19.66 -11.28 -19.97
CA ALA A 455 20.15 -10.34 -18.96
C ALA A 455 20.01 -8.89 -19.45
N ARG A 456 20.16 -7.91 -18.55
CA ARG A 456 20.16 -6.49 -18.94
C ARG A 456 21.46 -6.12 -19.64
N HIS A 457 22.56 -6.25 -18.89
CA HIS A 457 23.92 -5.95 -19.32
C HIS A 457 24.75 -7.24 -19.35
N SER A 458 25.90 -7.21 -20.02
CA SER A 458 26.82 -8.35 -20.08
C SER A 458 27.31 -8.79 -18.69
N SER A 459 27.48 -7.84 -17.77
CA SER A 459 27.89 -8.08 -16.38
C SER A 459 26.85 -8.83 -15.54
N GLU A 460 25.60 -8.92 -16.00
CA GLU A 460 24.51 -9.67 -15.35
C GLU A 460 24.35 -11.10 -15.92
N LEU A 461 25.21 -11.52 -16.85
CA LEU A 461 25.23 -12.88 -17.37
C LEU A 461 25.89 -13.85 -16.37
N CYS A 462 25.07 -14.52 -15.57
CA CYS A 462 25.49 -15.61 -14.69
C CYS A 462 26.12 -16.78 -15.45
N TYR A 463 27.22 -17.32 -14.92
CA TYR A 463 27.87 -18.55 -15.43
C TYR A 463 28.21 -18.53 -16.92
N ARG A 464 28.42 -17.35 -17.51
CA ARG A 464 28.71 -17.20 -18.94
C ARG A 464 29.86 -18.10 -19.41
N GLU A 465 30.96 -18.10 -18.66
CA GLU A 465 32.13 -18.92 -18.97
C GLU A 465 31.82 -20.43 -18.95
N GLU A 466 30.86 -20.90 -18.15
CA GLU A 466 30.47 -22.31 -18.10
C GLU A 466 29.69 -22.70 -19.37
N PHE A 467 28.74 -21.86 -19.79
CA PHE A 467 27.86 -22.17 -20.92
C PHE A 467 28.49 -21.90 -22.29
N GLU A 468 29.50 -21.04 -22.38
CA GLU A 468 30.26 -20.81 -23.64
C GLU A 468 31.27 -21.93 -23.94
N GLN A 469 31.59 -22.80 -22.98
CA GLN A 469 32.47 -23.95 -23.24
C GLN A 469 31.75 -25.00 -24.11
N PRO A 470 32.46 -25.67 -25.03
CA PRO A 470 31.89 -26.77 -25.83
C PRO A 470 31.43 -27.92 -24.92
N SER A 471 30.11 -27.96 -24.65
CA SER A 471 29.53 -28.83 -23.64
C SER A 471 28.25 -29.55 -24.12
N GLY A 472 27.95 -29.45 -25.43
CA GLY A 472 26.73 -30.02 -26.01
C GLY A 472 25.46 -29.17 -25.77
N ILE A 473 25.60 -28.00 -25.14
CA ILE A 473 24.54 -27.00 -25.01
C ILE A 473 24.71 -25.95 -26.12
N GLU A 474 23.66 -25.71 -26.89
CA GLU A 474 23.56 -24.56 -27.78
C GLU A 474 23.13 -23.33 -26.96
N TYR A 475 24.11 -22.53 -26.52
CA TYR A 475 23.88 -21.39 -25.64
C TYR A 475 23.77 -20.07 -26.41
N THR A 476 22.68 -19.34 -26.20
CA THR A 476 22.43 -18.01 -26.77
C THR A 476 22.11 -16.99 -25.68
N PRO A 477 23.09 -16.18 -25.25
CA PRO A 477 22.84 -15.04 -24.37
C PRO A 477 22.14 -13.90 -25.12
N VAL A 478 21.19 -13.23 -24.45
CA VAL A 478 20.42 -12.11 -25.01
C VAL A 478 20.49 -10.92 -24.05
N LEU A 479 20.88 -9.75 -24.56
CA LEU A 479 20.97 -8.51 -23.76
C LEU A 479 19.84 -7.54 -24.11
N SER A 480 19.03 -7.16 -23.12
CA SER A 480 17.96 -6.17 -23.32
C SER A 480 18.45 -4.73 -23.31
N GLU A 481 19.57 -4.47 -22.63
CA GLU A 481 20.18 -3.15 -22.45
C GLU A 481 21.69 -3.27 -22.72
N ALA A 482 22.07 -3.68 -23.94
CA ALA A 482 23.46 -3.80 -24.33
C ALA A 482 24.15 -2.43 -24.33
N ASP A 483 25.21 -2.28 -23.54
CA ASP A 483 25.99 -1.05 -23.50
C ASP A 483 26.87 -0.92 -24.74
N ALA A 484 27.05 0.31 -25.24
CA ALA A 484 27.91 0.57 -26.39
C ALA A 484 29.38 0.20 -26.11
N GLU A 485 29.79 0.21 -24.84
CA GLU A 485 31.14 -0.12 -24.38
C GLU A 485 31.40 -1.63 -24.31
N ASP A 486 30.35 -2.45 -24.23
CA ASP A 486 30.45 -3.91 -24.10
C ASP A 486 30.90 -4.61 -25.41
N ASN A 487 30.97 -3.86 -26.52
CA ASN A 487 31.25 -4.38 -27.87
C ASN A 487 30.41 -5.62 -28.24
N TRP A 488 29.18 -5.70 -27.71
CA TRP A 488 28.32 -6.86 -27.83
C TRP A 488 27.96 -7.16 -29.29
N GLN A 489 28.29 -8.37 -29.75
CA GLN A 489 27.97 -8.87 -31.10
C GLN A 489 26.86 -9.94 -31.10
N GLY A 490 26.31 -10.25 -29.92
CA GLY A 490 25.27 -11.27 -29.76
C GLY A 490 23.86 -10.72 -29.96
N GLU A 491 22.87 -11.52 -29.59
CA GLU A 491 21.45 -11.16 -29.67
C GLU A 491 21.12 -10.01 -28.72
N THR A 492 20.26 -9.09 -29.18
CA THR A 492 19.76 -7.95 -28.40
C THR A 492 18.23 -7.93 -28.39
N GLY A 493 17.66 -7.29 -27.36
CA GLY A 493 16.21 -7.25 -27.14
C GLY A 493 15.79 -8.20 -26.01
N PHE A 494 14.54 -8.67 -26.04
CA PHE A 494 14.05 -9.57 -25.00
C PHE A 494 14.19 -11.04 -25.42
N VAL A 495 14.58 -11.90 -24.47
CA VAL A 495 14.84 -13.33 -24.73
C VAL A 495 13.70 -14.05 -25.45
N HIS A 496 12.44 -13.73 -25.14
CA HIS A 496 11.28 -14.35 -25.77
C HIS A 496 11.13 -14.01 -27.26
N GLU A 497 11.64 -12.86 -27.71
CA GLU A 497 11.62 -12.45 -29.12
C GLU A 497 12.66 -13.22 -29.94
N THR A 498 13.86 -13.43 -29.38
CA THR A 498 14.90 -14.28 -29.98
C THR A 498 14.43 -15.72 -30.06
N VAL A 499 13.84 -16.25 -28.98
CA VAL A 499 13.28 -17.61 -28.98
C VAL A 499 12.15 -17.74 -30.02
N ALA A 500 11.29 -16.73 -30.19
CA ALA A 500 10.22 -16.77 -31.19
C ALA A 500 10.77 -16.92 -32.62
N LYS A 501 11.86 -16.20 -32.95
CA LYS A 501 12.54 -16.34 -34.24
C LYS A 501 13.10 -17.75 -34.43
N TRP A 502 13.76 -18.28 -33.39
CA TRP A 502 14.30 -19.65 -33.42
C TRP A 502 13.19 -20.69 -33.59
N LEU A 503 12.09 -20.59 -32.84
CA LEU A 503 10.95 -21.51 -32.91
C LEU A 503 10.24 -21.53 -34.27
N ALA A 504 10.32 -20.45 -35.06
CA ALA A 504 9.73 -20.40 -36.39
C ALA A 504 10.31 -21.44 -37.36
N GLU A 505 11.52 -21.94 -37.07
CA GLU A 505 12.24 -22.92 -37.89
C GLU A 505 12.23 -24.34 -37.28
N GLN A 506 11.52 -24.56 -36.16
CA GLN A 506 11.54 -25.81 -35.39
C GLN A 506 10.20 -26.54 -35.40
N ASP A 507 10.24 -27.86 -35.23
CA ASP A 507 9.04 -28.63 -34.90
C ASP A 507 8.76 -28.53 -33.39
N VAL A 508 7.79 -27.69 -33.02
CA VAL A 508 7.39 -27.46 -31.62
C VAL A 508 6.90 -28.72 -30.89
N ASN A 509 6.50 -29.79 -31.60
CA ASN A 509 6.09 -31.06 -30.99
C ASN A 509 7.27 -31.95 -30.60
N ALA A 510 8.46 -31.64 -31.13
CA ALA A 510 9.72 -32.31 -30.84
C ALA A 510 10.51 -31.63 -29.70
N LEU A 511 9.87 -30.72 -28.96
CA LEU A 511 10.48 -29.96 -27.87
C LEU A 511 9.85 -30.30 -26.51
N ASP A 512 10.69 -30.38 -25.48
CA ASP A 512 10.30 -30.21 -24.08
C ASP A 512 10.88 -28.87 -23.59
N VAL A 513 10.03 -27.98 -23.03
CA VAL A 513 10.38 -26.57 -22.76
C VAL A 513 10.40 -26.28 -21.26
N TYR A 514 11.47 -25.65 -20.79
CA TYR A 514 11.72 -25.28 -19.40
C TYR A 514 11.93 -23.78 -19.29
N VAL A 515 11.05 -23.09 -18.54
CA VAL A 515 11.08 -21.63 -18.41
C VAL A 515 11.24 -21.22 -16.95
N CYS A 516 12.23 -20.39 -16.64
CA CYS A 516 12.38 -19.84 -15.29
C CYS A 516 12.96 -18.43 -15.31
N GLY A 517 12.35 -17.50 -14.58
CA GLY A 517 12.82 -16.12 -14.53
C GLY A 517 11.82 -15.16 -13.89
N PRO A 518 12.08 -13.84 -13.98
CA PRO A 518 11.21 -12.82 -13.40
C PRO A 518 9.78 -12.86 -13.96
N PRO A 519 8.75 -12.49 -13.18
CA PRO A 519 7.35 -12.57 -13.62
C PRO A 519 7.03 -11.89 -14.97
N PRO A 520 7.59 -10.72 -15.31
CA PRO A 520 7.39 -10.12 -16.63
C PRO A 520 7.94 -10.98 -17.78
N MET A 521 9.13 -11.59 -17.59
CA MET A 521 9.75 -12.47 -18.57
C MET A 521 8.94 -13.76 -18.73
N LEU A 522 8.57 -14.38 -17.61
CA LEU A 522 7.78 -15.61 -17.60
C LEU A 522 6.45 -15.39 -18.34
N LYS A 523 5.72 -14.32 -18.01
CA LYS A 523 4.45 -13.99 -18.67
C LYS A 523 4.61 -13.80 -20.19
N ALA A 524 5.60 -13.03 -20.62
CA ALA A 524 5.85 -12.79 -22.04
C ALA A 524 6.25 -14.08 -22.78
N THR A 525 7.10 -14.90 -22.17
CA THR A 525 7.54 -16.18 -22.72
C THR A 525 6.38 -17.17 -22.84
N MET A 526 5.54 -17.30 -21.81
CA MET A 526 4.37 -18.17 -21.84
C MET A 526 3.35 -17.76 -22.91
N GLN A 527 3.15 -16.45 -23.12
CA GLN A 527 2.31 -15.95 -24.21
C GLN A 527 2.92 -16.29 -25.58
N MET A 528 4.22 -16.05 -25.77
CA MET A 528 4.93 -16.36 -27.00
C MET A 528 4.86 -17.87 -27.34
N LEU A 529 5.07 -18.75 -26.35
CA LEU A 529 4.95 -20.20 -26.54
C LEU A 529 3.53 -20.63 -26.93
N ALA A 530 2.51 -19.97 -26.37
CA ALA A 530 1.11 -20.20 -26.74
C ALA A 530 0.81 -19.76 -28.18
N ASP A 531 1.35 -18.61 -28.59
CA ASP A 531 1.20 -18.08 -29.96
C ASP A 531 1.92 -18.99 -30.98
N ALA A 532 3.08 -19.54 -30.59
CA ALA A 532 3.83 -20.55 -31.34
C ALA A 532 3.18 -21.95 -31.29
N LYS A 533 2.07 -22.11 -30.57
CA LYS A 533 1.31 -23.37 -30.40
C LYS A 533 2.13 -24.52 -29.82
N VAL A 534 3.08 -24.22 -28.95
CA VAL A 534 3.79 -25.24 -28.17
C VAL A 534 2.76 -25.95 -27.26
N PRO A 535 2.68 -27.29 -27.28
CA PRO A 535 1.71 -28.01 -26.46
C PRO A 535 1.92 -27.73 -24.97
N ARG A 536 0.84 -27.38 -24.25
CA ARG A 536 0.92 -26.91 -22.86
C ARG A 536 1.48 -27.95 -21.89
N ASP A 537 1.29 -29.23 -22.18
CA ASP A 537 1.84 -30.38 -21.43
C ASP A 537 3.36 -30.53 -21.58
N ARG A 538 3.96 -29.88 -22.59
CA ARG A 538 5.41 -29.85 -22.85
C ARG A 538 6.13 -28.69 -22.18
N ILE A 539 5.38 -27.74 -21.63
CA ILE A 539 5.94 -26.55 -20.99
C ILE A 539 5.96 -26.75 -19.48
N ARG A 540 7.15 -26.79 -18.92
CA ARG A 540 7.43 -26.70 -17.49
C ARG A 540 7.91 -25.29 -17.19
N PHE A 541 7.46 -24.72 -16.08
CA PHE A 541 7.96 -23.44 -15.62
C PHE A 541 8.00 -23.38 -14.10
N ASP A 542 8.89 -22.54 -13.59
CA ASP A 542 8.98 -22.20 -12.17
C ASP A 542 8.73 -20.69 -12.01
N ASP A 543 7.75 -20.34 -11.17
CA ASP A 543 7.34 -18.96 -10.90
C ASP A 543 7.79 -18.55 -9.49
N PHE A 544 8.71 -17.58 -9.43
CA PHE A 544 9.23 -17.07 -8.18
C PHE A 544 8.20 -16.30 -7.34
N GLY A 545 7.03 -15.95 -7.91
CA GLY A 545 5.91 -15.38 -7.18
C GLY A 545 6.21 -14.04 -6.49
N ILE A 546 7.16 -13.27 -7.03
CA ILE A 546 7.66 -11.99 -6.50
C ILE A 546 6.81 -10.82 -6.99
#